data_AF-A0A813I2C8-F1
#
_entry.id   AF-A0A813I2C8-F1
#
_cell.length_a   1.000
_cell.length_b   1.000
_cell.length_c   1.000
_cell.angle_alpha   90.00
_cell.angle_beta   90.00
_cell.angle_gamma   90.00
#
_symmetry.space_group_name_H-M   'P 1'
#
loop_
_entity.id
_entity.type
_entity.pdbx_description
1 polymer ?
#
loop_
_entity_poly.entity_id
_entity_poly.type
_entity_poly.pdbx_seq_one_letter_code
_entity_poly.pdbx_strand_id
1 'polypeptide(L)'
;AAAASAAAAAAPKGLDPDIVQAKLTHVVEQVTGAGEEVHLDTPLMESGLDSLSAVAFRNELSRVFDGIGNLPAALMFDYPNVRAITQHIVDRSRGLA
;
A
#
# COMPACT_ATOMS: atom_id res chain seq x y z
N ALA A 1 -9.81 -5.53 15.46
CA ALA A 1 -11.11 -5.00 15.01
C ALA A 1 -10.83 -3.82 14.08
N ALA A 2 -11.63 -3.70 13.01
CA ALA A 2 -11.43 -2.91 11.78
C ALA A 2 -10.44 -3.55 10.78
N ALA A 3 -10.75 -3.76 9.51
CA ALA A 3 -12.00 -3.62 8.77
C ALA A 3 -11.97 -4.63 7.61
N ALA A 4 -13.15 -5.10 7.23
CA ALA A 4 -13.37 -6.04 6.15
C ALA A 4 -12.81 -5.48 4.83
N SER A 5 -11.81 -6.13 4.24
CA SER A 5 -11.51 -5.92 2.83
C SER A 5 -12.45 -6.83 2.04
N ALA A 6 -13.63 -6.28 1.74
CA ALA A 6 -14.50 -6.81 0.73
C ALA A 6 -13.71 -6.86 -0.58
N ALA A 7 -13.28 -8.07 -0.94
CA ALA A 7 -12.79 -8.40 -2.26
C ALA A 7 -13.90 -8.11 -3.29
N ALA A 8 -13.96 -6.86 -3.76
CA ALA A 8 -14.74 -6.50 -4.93
C ALA A 8 -13.93 -6.91 -6.17
N ALA A 9 -14.11 -8.17 -6.56
CA ALA A 9 -13.75 -8.67 -7.86
C ALA A 9 -14.42 -7.80 -8.94
N ALA A 10 -13.64 -6.93 -9.58
CA ALA A 10 -14.05 -6.24 -10.81
C ALA A 10 -12.83 -6.05 -11.71
N ALA A 11 -12.93 -6.61 -12.92
CA ALA A 11 -11.97 -6.59 -14.04
C ALA A 11 -11.51 -5.16 -14.46
N PRO A 12 -10.41 -5.02 -15.24
CA PRO A 12 -9.48 -3.90 -15.09
C PRO A 12 -9.90 -2.64 -15.87
N LYS A 13 -10.06 -1.54 -15.11
CA LYS A 13 -10.01 -0.14 -15.60
C LYS A 13 -9.08 0.70 -14.72
N GLY A 14 -8.04 0.08 -14.16
CA GLY A 14 -7.07 0.68 -13.24
C GLY A 14 -5.82 -0.19 -13.12
N LEU A 15 -4.89 0.20 -12.25
CA LEU A 15 -3.66 -0.54 -11.97
C LEU A 15 -3.95 -1.99 -11.55
N ASP A 16 -3.10 -2.92 -11.99
CA ASP A 16 -3.23 -4.34 -11.65
C ASP A 16 -2.89 -4.57 -10.17
N PRO A 17 -3.78 -5.23 -9.38
CA PRO A 17 -3.59 -5.41 -7.95
C PRO A 17 -2.33 -6.21 -7.63
N ASP A 18 -2.01 -7.24 -8.41
CA ASP A 18 -0.78 -8.04 -8.25
C ASP A 18 0.48 -7.19 -8.49
N ILE A 19 0.46 -6.31 -9.49
CA ILE A 19 1.58 -5.41 -9.78
C ILE A 19 1.74 -4.35 -8.68
N VAL A 20 0.62 -3.78 -8.22
CA VAL A 20 0.63 -2.81 -7.12
C VAL A 20 1.17 -3.45 -5.86
N GLN A 21 0.71 -4.65 -5.53
CA GLN A 21 1.13 -5.41 -4.37
C GLN A 21 2.63 -5.73 -4.41
N ALA A 22 3.11 -6.29 -5.52
CA ALA A 22 4.53 -6.61 -5.67
C ALA A 22 5.42 -5.37 -5.54
N LYS A 23 5.01 -4.24 -6.15
CA LYS A 23 5.68 -2.96 -5.99
C LYS A 23 5.63 -2.47 -4.55
N LEU A 24 4.50 -2.60 -3.87
CA LEU A 24 4.35 -2.17 -2.49
C LEU A 24 5.31 -2.93 -1.58
N THR A 25 5.30 -4.26 -1.65
CA THR A 25 6.20 -5.13 -0.90
C THR A 25 7.64 -4.71 -1.13
N HIS A 26 8.04 -4.52 -2.39
CA HIS A 26 9.38 -4.07 -2.73
C HIS A 26 9.72 -2.71 -2.10
N VAL A 27 8.81 -1.73 -2.15
CA VAL A 27 9.04 -0.42 -1.52
C VAL A 27 9.14 -0.57 0.00
N VAL A 28 8.32 -1.40 0.64
CA VAL A 28 8.41 -1.69 2.09
C VAL A 28 9.79 -2.24 2.41
N GLU A 29 10.25 -3.27 1.71
CA GLU A 29 11.57 -3.88 1.92
C GLU A 29 12.71 -2.86 1.72
N GLN A 30 12.60 -1.99 0.73
CA GLN A 30 13.58 -0.93 0.47
C GLN A 30 13.64 0.12 1.60
N VAL A 31 12.50 0.50 2.19
CA VAL A 31 12.45 1.53 3.24
C VAL A 31 12.71 0.99 4.65
N THR A 32 12.30 -0.24 4.94
CA THR A 32 12.57 -0.88 6.24
C THR A 32 13.95 -1.49 6.29
N GLY A 33 14.54 -1.82 5.13
CA GLY A 33 15.77 -2.61 5.06
C GLY A 33 15.61 -4.00 5.67
N ALA A 34 14.36 -4.43 5.92
CA ALA A 34 14.07 -5.76 6.43
C ALA A 34 14.37 -6.76 5.32
N GLY A 35 15.43 -7.55 5.50
CA GLY A 35 15.72 -8.71 4.65
C GLY A 35 14.79 -9.91 4.93
N GLU A 36 13.65 -9.67 5.59
CA GLU A 36 12.68 -10.67 6.01
C GLU A 36 11.38 -10.49 5.22
N GLU A 37 10.71 -11.60 4.91
CA GLU A 37 9.53 -11.62 4.05
C GLU A 37 8.40 -10.76 4.63
N VAL A 38 8.07 -9.65 3.94
CA VAL A 38 6.97 -8.78 4.32
C VAL A 38 5.64 -9.47 3.97
N HIS A 39 4.90 -9.87 5.01
CA HIS A 39 3.60 -10.50 4.87
C HIS A 39 2.50 -9.48 4.54
N LEU A 40 1.65 -9.83 3.56
CA LEU A 40 0.61 -8.93 3.03
C LEU A 40 -0.49 -8.56 4.02
N ASP A 41 -0.75 -9.45 4.97
CA ASP A 41 -1.78 -9.33 6.00
C ASP A 41 -1.18 -8.87 7.34
N THR A 42 0.15 -8.77 7.44
CA THR A 42 0.86 -8.28 8.63
C THR A 42 0.86 -6.76 8.65
N PRO A 43 0.69 -6.14 9.83
CA PRO A 43 0.82 -4.70 9.95
C PRO A 43 2.21 -4.24 9.54
N LEU A 44 2.29 -3.17 8.75
CA LEU A 44 3.56 -2.59 8.30
C LEU A 44 4.43 -2.17 9.49
N MET A 45 3.81 -1.66 10.55
CA MET A 45 4.51 -1.30 11.79
C MET A 45 5.19 -2.51 12.45
N GLU A 46 4.57 -3.70 12.39
CA GLU A 46 5.19 -4.93 12.88
C GLU A 46 6.26 -5.48 11.93
N SER A 47 6.21 -5.09 10.65
CA SER A 47 7.23 -5.41 9.64
C SER A 47 8.46 -4.48 9.72
N GLY A 48 8.54 -3.63 10.76
CA GLY A 48 9.64 -2.67 10.95
C GLY A 48 9.45 -1.32 10.25
N LEU A 49 8.23 -1.02 9.81
CA LEU A 49 7.92 0.26 9.18
C LEU A 49 7.47 1.30 10.21
N ASP A 50 8.40 2.16 10.59
CA ASP A 50 8.20 3.24 11.57
C ASP A 50 7.61 4.52 10.97
N SER A 51 7.22 5.47 11.83
CA SER A 51 6.64 6.76 11.42
C SER A 51 7.53 7.59 10.47
N LEU A 52 8.84 7.44 10.56
CA LEU A 52 9.82 8.13 9.71
C LEU A 52 9.88 7.46 8.32
N SER A 53 9.96 6.13 8.31
CA SER A 53 9.94 5.28 7.12
C SER A 53 8.60 5.35 6.38
N ALA A 54 7.50 5.61 7.10
CA ALA A 54 6.17 5.84 6.55
C ALA A 54 6.10 7.02 5.57
N VAL A 55 6.79 8.11 5.89
CA VAL A 55 6.85 9.29 5.03
C VAL A 55 7.64 8.98 3.76
N ALA A 56 8.76 8.25 3.89
CA ALA A 56 9.55 7.80 2.75
C ALA A 56 8.75 6.84 1.86
N PHE A 57 8.09 5.85 2.45
CA PHE A 57 7.20 4.91 1.77
C PHE A 57 6.11 5.64 0.98
N ARG A 58 5.41 6.59 1.61
CA ARG A 58 4.39 7.42 0.96
C ARG A 58 4.96 8.17 -0.25
N ASN A 59 6.09 8.84 -0.06
CA ASN A 59 6.74 9.60 -1.13
C ASN A 59 7.11 8.69 -2.31
N GLU A 60 7.56 7.48 -2.02
CA GLU A 60 7.96 6.52 -3.05
C GLU A 60 6.75 5.89 -3.74
N LEU A 61 5.65 5.61 -3.03
CA LEU A 61 4.38 5.25 -3.66
C LEU A 61 3.89 6.33 -4.63
N SER A 62 3.92 7.61 -4.20
CA SER A 62 3.56 8.73 -5.07
C SER A 62 4.49 8.92 -6.27
N ARG A 63 5.73 8.40 -6.22
CA ARG A 63 6.65 8.40 -7.36
C ARG A 63 6.43 7.21 -8.30
N VAL A 64 6.14 6.04 -7.74
CA VAL A 64 6.00 4.79 -8.49
C VAL A 64 4.66 4.72 -9.23
N PHE A 65 3.61 5.29 -8.65
CA PHE A 65 2.27 5.26 -9.20
C PHE A 65 1.85 6.67 -9.63
N ASP A 66 1.81 6.88 -10.95
CA ASP A 66 1.31 8.13 -11.54
C ASP A 66 -0.23 8.15 -11.48
N GLY A 67 -0.83 9.30 -11.13
CA GLY A 67 -2.29 9.48 -11.14
C GLY A 67 -3.03 9.16 -9.83
N ILE A 68 -2.38 8.64 -8.78
CA ILE A 68 -3.02 8.42 -7.47
C ILE A 68 -3.02 9.65 -6.55
N GLY A 69 -2.46 10.79 -6.99
CA GLY A 69 -2.45 12.03 -6.21
C GLY A 69 -1.69 11.94 -4.88
N ASN A 70 -1.87 12.95 -4.02
CA ASN A 70 -1.19 12.97 -2.73
C ASN A 70 -1.85 11.96 -1.76
N LEU A 71 -1.07 11.00 -1.28
CA LEU A 71 -1.50 10.05 -0.25
C LEU A 71 -1.44 10.74 1.12
N PRO A 72 -2.48 10.63 1.97
CA PRO A 72 -2.46 11.20 3.30
C PRO A 72 -1.46 10.45 4.20
N ALA A 73 -0.83 11.16 5.15
CA ALA A 73 0.07 10.53 6.12
C ALA A 73 -0.65 9.54 7.06
N ALA A 74 -1.96 9.72 7.23
CA ALA A 74 -2.81 8.82 8.01
C ALA A 74 -3.13 7.49 7.30
N LEU A 75 -2.68 7.28 6.06
CA LEU A 75 -3.00 6.09 5.28
C LEU A 75 -2.52 4.79 5.94
N MET A 76 -1.42 4.82 6.70
CA MET A 76 -0.98 3.62 7.46
C MET A 76 -1.83 3.32 8.68
N PHE A 77 -2.55 4.31 9.21
CA PHE A 77 -3.49 4.08 10.31
C PHE A 77 -4.81 3.50 9.79
N ASP A 78 -5.26 3.94 8.61
CA ASP A 78 -6.49 3.47 7.97
C ASP A 78 -6.27 2.13 7.24
N TYR A 79 -5.09 1.94 6.67
CA TYR A 79 -4.67 0.76 5.91
C TYR A 79 -3.35 0.22 6.49
N PRO A 80 -3.42 -0.55 7.60
CA PRO A 80 -2.23 -0.97 8.34
C PRO A 80 -1.39 -2.03 7.63
N ASN A 81 -1.89 -2.66 6.56
CA ASN A 81 -1.22 -3.74 5.85
C ASN A 81 -1.15 -3.51 4.34
N VAL A 82 -0.27 -4.25 3.66
CA VAL A 82 -0.01 -4.11 2.21
C VAL A 82 -1.28 -4.37 1.39
N ARG A 83 -2.08 -5.37 1.77
CA ARG A 83 -3.33 -5.71 1.07
C ARG A 83 -4.29 -4.52 1.03
N ALA A 84 -4.49 -3.87 2.17
CA ALA A 84 -5.41 -2.75 2.32
C ALA A 84 -4.95 -1.55 1.47
N ILE A 85 -3.66 -1.22 1.50
CA ILE A 85 -3.09 -0.14 0.68
C ILE A 85 -3.18 -0.46 -0.81
N THR A 86 -2.94 -1.72 -1.19
CA THR A 86 -3.06 -2.18 -2.58
C THR A 86 -4.46 -1.91 -3.12
N GLN A 87 -5.50 -2.31 -2.36
CA GLN A 87 -6.88 -2.06 -2.76
C GLN A 87 -7.18 -0.56 -2.89
N HIS A 88 -6.72 0.25 -1.94
CA HIS A 88 -6.89 1.70 -1.99
C HIS A 88 -6.24 2.34 -3.24
N ILE A 89 -5.03 1.92 -3.59
CA ILE A 89 -4.33 2.42 -4.80
C ILE A 89 -5.06 2.01 -6.06
N VAL A 90 -5.52 0.75 -6.15
CA VAL A 90 -6.28 0.25 -7.29
C VAL A 90 -7.58 1.03 -7.45
N ASP A 91 -8.30 1.28 -6.36
CA ASP A 91 -9.54 2.05 -6.35
C ASP A 91 -9.31 3.51 -6.80
N ARG A 92 -8.27 4.15 -6.26
CA ARG A 92 -7.87 5.52 -6.64
C ARG A 92 -7.44 5.63 -8.10
N SER A 93 -6.75 4.61 -8.62
CA SER A 93 -6.39 4.55 -10.04
C SER A 93 -7.58 4.43 -10.98
N ARG A 94 -8.72 3.92 -10.48
CA ARG A 94 -9.99 3.84 -11.20
C ARG A 94 -10.82 5.14 -11.09
N GLY A 95 -10.36 6.10 -10.29
CA GLY A 95 -11.10 7.33 -9.96
C GLY A 95 -12.27 7.09 -9.01
N LEU A 96 -12.23 6.02 -8.21
CA LEU A 96 -13.28 5.64 -7.26
C LEU A 96 -13.04 6.16 -5.83
N ALA A 97 -11.87 6.76 -5.57
CA ALA A 97 -11.43 7.25 -4.26
C ALA A 97 -11.39 8.78 -4.13
#